data_AF-K9TWQ7-F1
#
_entry.id   AF-K9TWQ7-F1
#
_cell.length_a   1.000
_cell.length_b   1.000
_cell.length_c   1.000
_cell.angle_alpha   90.00
_cell.angle_beta   90.00
_cell.angle_gamma   90.00
#
_symmetry.space_group_name_H-M   'P 1'
#
loop_
_entity.id
_entity.type
_entity.pdbx_description
1 polymer ?
#
loop_
_entity_poly.entity_id
_entity_poly.type
_entity_poly.pdbx_seq_one_letter_code
_entity_poly.pdbx_strand_id
1 'polypeptide(L)'
;MATWKCVKQCGACCHLDPEERPDIAEYLTPEELSLYLSMVGEGGWCINYDRLKRECKIYSNRPRFCRVEPEIFLDMYGIEPEEVNDFAIECCEQQISGVYGDRSLEMVRFSREVGDW
;
A
#
# COMPACT_ATOMS: atom_id res chain seq x y z
N MET A 1 -19.94 5.21 6.69
CA MET A 1 -18.59 5.47 6.16
C MET A 1 -17.77 4.24 6.44
N ALA A 2 -17.16 3.69 5.39
CA ALA A 2 -16.24 2.57 5.54
C ALA A 2 -15.03 3.02 6.37
N THR A 3 -14.42 2.11 7.12
CA THR A 3 -13.19 2.39 7.85
C THR A 3 -12.08 1.57 7.25
N TRP A 4 -11.06 2.25 6.74
CA TRP A 4 -9.92 1.59 6.15
C TRP A 4 -9.21 0.74 7.20
N LYS A 5 -8.78 -0.46 6.79
CA LYS A 5 -7.81 -1.24 7.55
C LYS A 5 -6.99 -2.15 6.65
N CYS A 6 -5.73 -2.34 7.01
CA CYS A 6 -4.87 -3.32 6.37
C CYS A 6 -5.39 -4.75 6.64
N VAL A 7 -5.50 -5.56 5.59
CA VAL A 7 -5.93 -6.96 5.69
C VAL A 7 -4.75 -7.93 5.61
N LYS A 8 -4.81 -8.99 6.43
CA LYS A 8 -3.79 -10.05 6.41
C LYS A 8 -3.86 -10.85 5.11
N GLN A 9 -2.71 -11.42 4.72
CA GLN A 9 -2.54 -12.25 3.53
C GLN A 9 -2.86 -11.55 2.19
N CYS A 10 -2.82 -10.22 2.14
CA CYS A 10 -2.94 -9.44 0.90
C CYS A 10 -1.56 -9.15 0.31
N GLY A 11 -0.77 -8.28 0.94
CA GLY A 11 0.58 -7.97 0.47
C GLY A 11 0.67 -7.16 -0.83
N ALA A 12 -0.44 -6.72 -1.42
CA ALA A 12 -0.44 -5.96 -2.68
C ALA A 12 0.40 -4.67 -2.59
N CYS A 13 0.37 -3.98 -1.45
CA CYS A 13 1.19 -2.80 -1.20
C CYS A 13 2.71 -3.08 -1.13
N CYS A 14 3.13 -4.35 -1.08
CA CYS A 14 4.54 -4.74 -1.13
C CYS A 14 5.03 -5.00 -2.55
N HIS A 15 4.19 -4.86 -3.58
CA HIS A 15 4.64 -4.76 -4.96
C HIS A 15 4.96 -3.28 -5.24
N LEU A 16 6.25 -3.00 -5.35
CA LEU A 16 6.88 -1.68 -5.35
C LEU A 16 7.55 -1.38 -6.70
N ASP A 17 7.08 -1.98 -7.78
CA ASP A 17 7.70 -1.83 -9.09
C ASP A 17 7.73 -0.34 -9.52
N PRO A 18 8.91 0.27 -9.71
CA PRO A 18 9.00 1.67 -10.16
C PRO A 18 8.44 1.88 -11.57
N GLU A 19 8.43 0.84 -12.42
CA GLU A 19 7.87 0.96 -13.78
C GLU A 19 6.34 1.16 -13.75
N GLU A 20 5.68 0.63 -12.73
CA GLU A 20 4.24 0.82 -12.50
C GLU A 20 3.92 2.12 -11.73
N ARG A 21 4.95 2.85 -11.28
CA ARG A 21 4.82 4.08 -10.48
C ARG A 21 5.80 5.16 -10.99
N PRO A 22 5.66 5.63 -12.24
CA PRO A 22 6.61 6.58 -12.84
C PRO A 22 6.74 7.88 -12.03
N ASP A 23 5.67 8.28 -11.35
CA ASP A 23 5.61 9.53 -10.61
C ASP A 23 6.04 9.38 -9.14
N ILE A 24 6.58 8.23 -8.71
CA ILE A 24 6.98 7.99 -7.31
C ILE A 24 8.00 9.00 -6.77
N ALA A 25 8.83 9.55 -7.64
CA ALA A 25 9.81 10.56 -7.27
C ALA A 25 9.19 11.94 -7.00
N GLU A 26 7.92 12.18 -7.39
CA GLU A 26 7.25 13.47 -7.19
C GLU A 26 6.74 13.66 -5.76
N TYR A 27 6.45 12.56 -5.06
CA TYR A 27 5.87 12.59 -3.70
C TYR A 27 6.76 11.97 -2.61
N LEU A 28 7.92 11.42 -2.97
CA LEU A 28 8.94 10.99 -2.00
C LEU A 28 10.08 12.01 -1.93
N THR A 29 10.58 12.26 -0.71
CA THR A 29 11.86 12.96 -0.54
C THR A 29 13.01 12.13 -1.14
N PRO A 30 14.16 12.75 -1.49
CA PRO A 30 15.31 12.01 -2.02
C PRO A 30 15.77 10.86 -1.11
N GLU A 31 15.73 11.06 0.21
CA GLU A 31 16.07 10.05 1.21
C GLU A 31 15.06 8.89 1.22
N GLU A 32 13.76 9.21 1.16
CA GLU A 32 12.70 8.20 1.08
C GLU A 32 12.72 7.44 -0.25
N LEU A 33 12.98 8.11 -1.36
CA LEU A 33 13.12 7.46 -2.67
C LEU A 33 14.30 6.50 -2.69
N SER A 34 15.44 6.90 -2.10
CA SER A 34 16.60 6.02 -1.95
C SER A 34 16.24 4.78 -1.10
N LEU A 35 15.52 4.97 0.01
CA LEU A 35 15.05 3.88 0.85
C LEU A 35 14.05 2.98 0.10
N TYR A 36 13.07 3.56 -0.60
CA TYR A 36 12.10 2.85 -1.42
C TYR A 36 12.79 1.94 -2.44
N LEU A 37 13.70 2.50 -3.24
CA LEU A 37 14.43 1.76 -4.27
C LEU A 37 15.32 0.67 -3.67
N SER A 38 15.92 0.90 -2.51
CA SER A 38 16.70 -0.13 -1.81
C SER A 38 15.85 -1.32 -1.34
N MET A 39 14.54 -1.11 -1.19
CA MET A 39 13.59 -2.15 -0.80
C MET A 39 13.02 -2.92 -1.99
N VAL A 40 13.17 -2.44 -3.24
CA VAL A 40 12.69 -3.14 -4.45
C VAL A 40 13.60 -4.32 -4.79
N GLY A 41 13.03 -5.52 -4.77
CA GLY A 41 13.68 -6.77 -5.13
C GLY A 41 13.23 -7.30 -6.49
N GLU A 42 13.42 -8.61 -6.68
CA GLU A 42 13.08 -9.30 -7.94
C GLU A 42 11.59 -9.14 -8.31
N GLY A 43 11.34 -8.76 -9.57
CA GLY A 43 9.99 -8.57 -10.12
C GLY A 43 9.19 -7.45 -9.45
N GLY A 44 9.88 -6.41 -8.95
CA GLY A 44 9.26 -5.28 -8.28
C GLY A 44 8.81 -5.55 -6.85
N TRP A 45 9.05 -6.75 -6.29
CA TRP A 45 8.57 -7.08 -4.95
C TRP A 45 9.50 -6.57 -3.86
N CYS A 46 8.92 -6.02 -2.79
CA CYS A 46 9.67 -5.59 -1.61
C CYS A 46 10.49 -6.74 -1.02
N ILE A 47 11.78 -6.54 -0.75
CA ILE A 47 12.67 -7.54 -0.13
C ILE A 47 12.19 -8.01 1.24
N ASN A 48 11.38 -7.20 1.92
CA ASN A 48 10.79 -7.52 3.22
C ASN A 48 9.45 -8.27 3.12
N TYR A 49 8.96 -8.55 1.92
CA TYR A 49 7.73 -9.31 1.71
C TYR A 49 7.97 -10.82 1.94
N ASP A 50 7.14 -11.44 2.76
CA ASP A 50 7.06 -12.89 2.86
C ASP A 50 6.04 -13.39 1.82
N ARG A 51 6.51 -13.95 0.71
CA ARG A 51 5.64 -14.45 -0.37
C ARG A 51 4.78 -15.65 0.05
N LEU A 52 5.24 -16.44 1.03
CA LEU A 52 4.52 -17.61 1.51
C LEU A 52 3.38 -17.22 2.44
N LYS A 53 3.66 -16.32 3.40
CA LYS A 53 2.65 -15.83 4.35
C LYS A 53 1.82 -14.67 3.82
N ARG A 54 2.31 -14.01 2.77
CA ARG A 54 1.76 -12.78 2.18
C ARG A 54 1.67 -11.66 3.21
N GLU A 55 2.76 -11.46 3.93
CA GLU A 55 2.88 -10.48 5.02
C GLU A 55 4.19 -9.68 4.90
N CYS A 56 4.15 -8.43 5.37
CA CYS A 56 5.35 -7.61 5.50
C CYS A 56 6.13 -8.02 6.77
N LYS A 57 7.37 -8.47 6.63
CA LYS A 57 8.20 -8.92 7.77
C LYS A 57 8.57 -7.78 8.73
N ILE A 58 8.52 -6.54 8.24
CA ILE A 58 8.82 -5.33 9.02
C ILE A 58 7.56 -4.51 9.33
N TYR A 59 6.38 -5.12 9.42
CA TYR A 59 5.09 -4.41 9.53
C TYR A 59 5.09 -3.27 10.56
N SER A 60 5.64 -3.52 11.75
CA SER A 60 5.76 -2.54 12.84
C SER A 60 6.80 -1.44 12.58
N ASN A 61 7.81 -1.74 11.77
CA ASN A 61 8.96 -0.89 11.46
C ASN A 61 8.90 -0.36 10.02
N ARG A 62 7.71 -0.34 9.41
CA ARG A 62 7.54 0.16 8.04
C ARG A 62 8.01 1.62 7.94
N PRO A 63 8.67 1.99 6.82
CA PRO A 63 8.93 3.40 6.53
C PRO A 63 7.61 4.15 6.36
N ARG A 64 7.62 5.47 6.53
CA ARG A 64 6.41 6.29 6.51
C ARG A 64 5.61 6.16 5.22
N PHE A 65 6.25 6.13 4.06
CA PHE A 65 5.58 5.91 2.76
C PHE A 65 4.87 4.55 2.63
N CYS A 66 5.10 3.59 3.54
CA CYS A 66 4.38 2.31 3.59
C CYS A 66 3.26 2.28 4.64
N ARG A 67 3.00 3.39 5.33
CA ARG A 67 1.99 3.50 6.40
C ARG A 67 0.78 4.27 5.91
N VAL A 68 -0.38 3.83 6.37
CA VAL A 68 -1.65 4.49 6.14
C VAL A 68 -2.09 5.07 7.46
N GLU A 69 -1.58 6.26 7.74
CA GLU A 69 -1.80 7.03 8.96
C GLU A 69 -2.18 8.45 8.52
N PRO A 70 -3.20 9.09 9.14
CA PRO A 70 -3.72 10.37 8.67
C PRO A 70 -2.65 11.46 8.54
N GLU A 71 -1.73 11.55 9.50
CA GLU A 71 -0.67 12.56 9.52
C GLU A 71 0.29 12.40 8.33
N ILE A 72 0.51 11.17 7.87
CA ILE A 72 1.37 10.88 6.72
C ILE A 72 0.66 11.26 5.43
N PHE A 73 -0.65 10.99 5.33
CA PHE A 73 -1.44 11.32 4.13
C PHE A 73 -1.63 12.84 3.97
N LEU A 74 -1.81 13.55 5.07
CA LEU A 74 -1.82 15.01 5.07
C LEU A 74 -0.47 15.58 4.59
N ASP A 75 0.64 15.06 5.11
CA ASP A 75 1.99 15.55 4.79
C ASP A 75 2.44 15.21 3.35
N MET A 76 2.12 14.01 2.84
CA MET A 76 2.54 13.56 1.51
C MET A 76 1.61 13.99 0.38
N TYR A 77 0.30 13.99 0.65
CA TYR A 77 -0.73 14.11 -0.39
C TYR A 77 -1.71 15.27 -0.15
N GLY A 78 -1.63 15.95 1.00
CA GLY A 78 -2.57 17.01 1.36
C GLY A 78 -4.00 16.51 1.61
N ILE A 79 -4.17 15.22 1.93
CA ILE A 79 -5.48 14.61 2.20
C ILE A 79 -5.85 14.85 3.66
N GLU A 80 -7.03 15.43 3.89
CA GLU A 80 -7.50 15.73 5.25
C GLU A 80 -7.83 14.44 6.03
N PRO A 81 -7.63 14.39 7.36
CA PRO A 81 -7.83 13.19 8.16
C PRO A 81 -9.20 12.52 8.00
N GLU A 82 -10.25 13.31 7.74
CA GLU A 82 -11.61 12.84 7.51
C GLU A 82 -11.77 12.09 6.18
N GLU A 83 -10.93 12.38 5.18
CA GLU A 83 -10.96 11.81 3.83
C GLU A 83 -10.06 10.57 3.68
N VAL A 84 -9.16 10.34 4.65
CA VAL A 84 -8.15 9.25 4.58
C VAL A 84 -8.77 7.88 4.43
N ASN A 85 -9.92 7.61 5.07
CA ASN A 85 -10.56 6.29 4.95
C ASN A 85 -10.97 5.99 3.52
N ASP A 86 -11.70 6.91 2.88
CA ASP A 86 -12.22 6.72 1.53
C ASP A 86 -11.06 6.68 0.51
N PHE A 87 -10.10 7.60 0.65
CA PHE A 87 -8.91 7.65 -0.21
C PHE A 87 -8.04 6.38 -0.09
N ALA A 88 -7.76 5.91 1.13
CA ALA A 88 -6.94 4.72 1.33
C ALA A 88 -7.64 3.44 0.89
N ILE A 89 -8.98 3.39 0.96
CA ILE A 89 -9.77 2.29 0.40
C ILE A 89 -9.58 2.23 -1.11
N GLU A 90 -9.81 3.35 -1.80
CA GLU A 90 -9.64 3.43 -3.25
C GLU A 90 -8.21 3.04 -3.68
N CYS A 91 -7.17 3.57 -3.03
CA CYS A 91 -5.78 3.18 -3.30
C CYS A 91 -5.54 1.68 -3.12
N CYS A 92 -6.10 1.07 -2.07
CA CYS A 92 -5.95 -0.36 -1.83
C CYS A 92 -6.70 -1.19 -2.89
N GLU A 93 -7.89 -0.78 -3.31
CA GLU A 93 -8.64 -1.47 -4.36
C GLU A 93 -7.90 -1.43 -5.69
N GLN A 94 -7.42 -0.25 -6.11
CA GLN A 94 -6.64 -0.09 -7.33
C GLN A 94 -5.38 -0.96 -7.29
N GLN A 95 -4.62 -0.92 -6.19
CA GLN A 95 -3.40 -1.71 -6.04
C GLN A 95 -3.69 -3.22 -6.00
N ILE A 96 -4.71 -3.67 -5.27
CA ILE A 96 -5.09 -5.09 -5.20
C ILE A 96 -5.53 -5.58 -6.58
N SER A 97 -6.33 -4.78 -7.29
CA SER A 97 -6.80 -5.08 -8.65
C SER A 97 -5.64 -5.19 -9.63
N GLY A 98 -4.68 -4.25 -9.60
CA GLY A 98 -3.49 -4.30 -10.45
C GLY A 98 -2.62 -5.54 -10.22
N VAL A 99 -2.42 -5.92 -8.96
CA VAL A 99 -1.52 -7.03 -8.60
C VAL A 99 -2.19 -8.41 -8.75
N TYR A 100 -3.46 -8.54 -8.36
CA TYR A 100 -4.14 -9.84 -8.24
C TYR A 100 -5.41 -9.98 -9.09
N GLY A 101 -5.93 -8.87 -9.62
CA GLY A 101 -7.22 -8.79 -10.31
C GLY A 101 -8.38 -8.38 -9.39
N ASP A 102 -9.40 -7.79 -10.00
CA ASP A 102 -10.63 -7.28 -9.38
C ASP A 102 -11.45 -8.36 -8.65
N ARG A 103 -11.34 -9.63 -9.09
CA ARG A 103 -12.05 -10.79 -8.48
C ARG A 103 -11.16 -11.66 -7.60
N SER A 104 -10.00 -11.15 -7.19
CA SER A 104 -9.07 -11.88 -6.34
C SER A 104 -9.63 -12.16 -4.95
N LEU A 105 -9.09 -13.19 -4.27
CA LEU A 105 -9.44 -13.47 -2.87
C LEU A 105 -9.00 -12.35 -1.93
N GLU A 106 -7.99 -11.59 -2.33
CA GLU A 106 -7.46 -10.41 -1.67
C GLU A 106 -8.48 -9.28 -1.72
N MET A 107 -9.05 -9.01 -2.91
CA MET A 107 -10.10 -8.00 -3.07
C MET A 107 -11.33 -8.37 -2.24
N VAL A 108 -11.83 -9.61 -2.37
CA VAL A 108 -13.02 -10.07 -1.63
C VAL A 108 -12.81 -9.95 -0.12
N ARG A 109 -11.61 -10.28 0.39
CA ARG A 109 -11.28 -10.09 1.80
C ARG A 109 -11.21 -8.61 2.18
N PHE A 110 -10.59 -7.79 1.35
CA PHE A 110 -10.50 -6.35 1.59
C PHE A 110 -11.87 -5.69 1.69
N SER A 111 -12.73 -5.84 0.68
CA SER A 111 -14.08 -5.24 0.65
C SER A 111 -14.92 -5.67 1.87
N ARG A 112 -14.80 -6.95 2.30
CA ARG A 112 -15.45 -7.46 3.52
C ARG A 112 -14.97 -6.77 4.79
N GLU A 113 -13.69 -6.50 4.87
CA GLU A 113 -13.07 -5.95 6.05
C GLU A 113 -13.36 -4.44 6.19
N VAL A 114 -13.47 -3.71 5.08
CA VAL A 114 -13.80 -2.26 5.09
C VAL A 114 -15.31 -1.97 5.07
N GLY A 115 -16.14 -2.99 4.80
CA GLY A 115 -17.60 -2.90 4.89
C GLY A 115 -18.28 -2.36 3.63
N ASP A 116 -17.64 -2.52 2.47
CA ASP A 116 -18.17 -2.07 1.19
C ASP A 116 -18.91 -3.23 0.48
N TRP A 117 -20.13 -3.52 0.94
CA TRP A 117 -21.03 -4.56 0.43
C TRP A 117 -22.47 -4.05 0.26
#